data_AF-A0A925EB65-F1
#
_entry.id   AF-A0A925EB65-F1
#
_cell.length_a   1.000
_cell.length_b   1.000
_cell.length_c   1.000
_cell.angle_alpha   90.00
_cell.angle_beta   90.00
_cell.angle_gamma   90.00
#
_symmetry.space_group_name_H-M   'P 1'
#
loop_
_entity.id
_entity.type
_entity.pdbx_description
1 polymer ?
#
loop_
_entity_poly.entity_id
_entity_poly.type
_entity_poly.pdbx_seq_one_letter_code
_entity_poly.pdbx_strand_id
1 'polypeptide(L)'
;MITVFGFEITLPQILSFLSGSFGSFLGTFIVSIVIAFIAYFLIFVLLKLGFSWTDTEADDVILAVTRWPFIIFSILFSLERSIEVWGHEGLVGGLERVLWALMAIVITYWIAALIKNVALYELKRYSKWSEAAWDDVLAPVLERIVPPLIWIVGLVVFLQSLGLDLTGLYVALGGTAFILGFALQDVLSNLFSGLVLLLDTPFQFGDVVQLEDGTIAVVKDIGLRVTHFYNTKDHSDIYVPNSVLGGMIIVNITRPTTDLAASIGIGVAYTADSKYNGSDNVQKNVTDILKKVIMGHPDVFGDIDKKLDALADFSQFLSGQEKIDEARKRLEVEKRLNEKLENLEGQLDGFAGIASLLEKDGLDGAEKKQLEQVYSDILATAGLKVILQPKRWLSSTKPHIEEDDKNEGLFQLVRDWCQAWLLDPDLVKEDNDGLRDEWERKLSFLRMKLERLCQYVINPTGHERRLDNEAKKIVGWIHGNFKESRVLWKDPDIRLVNFGASSLDFEVSYYVDDIKLEHYERSDRIQDELRREIKFRFDEAGIEIPFPQTDIWFRSTLEARNAK
;
A
#
# COMPACT_ATOMS: atom_id res chain seq x y z
N MET A 1 2.20 38.63 -61.69
CA MET A 1 1.60 37.72 -60.68
C MET A 1 2.69 37.34 -59.70
N ILE A 2 2.35 37.07 -58.45
CA ILE A 2 3.26 36.52 -57.45
C ILE A 2 2.68 35.23 -56.89
N THR A 3 3.54 34.31 -56.46
CA THR A 3 3.12 33.05 -55.83
C THR A 3 3.45 33.11 -54.34
N VAL A 4 2.45 32.93 -53.49
CA VAL A 4 2.60 32.93 -52.03
C VAL A 4 1.99 31.65 -51.49
N PHE A 5 2.81 30.77 -50.88
CA PHE A 5 2.37 29.45 -50.42
C PHE A 5 1.59 28.63 -51.47
N GLY A 6 2.00 28.73 -52.75
CA GLY A 6 1.35 28.02 -53.86
C GLY A 6 0.09 28.71 -54.43
N PHE A 7 -0.34 29.85 -53.88
CA PHE A 7 -1.45 30.64 -54.41
C PHE A 7 -0.94 31.74 -55.34
N GLU A 8 -1.53 31.85 -56.54
CA GLU A 8 -1.23 32.92 -57.49
C GLU A 8 -2.05 34.19 -57.17
N ILE A 9 -1.36 35.30 -56.90
CA ILE A 9 -1.96 36.58 -56.57
C ILE A 9 -1.66 37.59 -57.69
N THR A 10 -2.72 38.22 -58.21
CA THR A 10 -2.63 39.30 -59.20
C THR A 10 -2.38 40.63 -58.48
N LEU A 11 -1.27 41.30 -58.81
CA LEU A 11 -0.90 42.58 -58.18
C LEU A 11 -1.57 43.77 -58.89
N PRO A 12 -2.01 44.79 -58.14
CA PRO A 12 -2.43 46.08 -58.71
C PRO A 12 -1.31 46.71 -59.53
N GLN A 13 -1.67 47.55 -60.52
CA GLN A 13 -0.71 48.14 -61.46
C GLN A 13 0.42 48.96 -60.78
N ILE A 14 0.14 49.56 -59.62
CA ILE A 14 1.08 50.31 -58.77
C ILE A 14 2.17 49.40 -58.18
N LEU A 15 1.88 48.11 -57.97
CA LEU A 15 2.78 47.11 -57.39
C LEU A 15 3.37 46.17 -58.45
N SER A 16 3.20 46.47 -59.73
CA SER A 16 3.71 45.65 -60.84
C SER A 16 5.24 45.50 -60.83
N PHE A 17 5.98 46.41 -60.19
CA PHE A 17 7.43 46.32 -59.97
C PHE A 17 7.84 45.14 -59.07
N LEU A 18 6.92 44.60 -58.26
CA LEU A 18 7.11 43.40 -57.44
C LEU A 18 6.70 42.12 -58.19
N SER A 19 6.35 42.18 -59.47
CA SER A 19 6.03 40.95 -60.21
C SER A 19 7.27 40.07 -60.43
N GLY A 20 7.09 38.75 -60.41
CA GLY A 20 8.18 37.77 -60.60
C GLY A 20 8.62 37.07 -59.32
N SER A 21 9.79 36.42 -59.36
CA SER A 21 10.35 35.62 -58.26
C SER A 21 10.63 36.46 -57.01
N PHE A 22 11.12 37.69 -57.19
CA PHE A 22 11.44 38.60 -56.07
C PHE A 22 10.21 38.99 -55.23
N GLY A 23 9.07 39.30 -55.86
CA GLY A 23 7.86 39.60 -55.07
C GLY A 23 7.15 38.36 -54.54
N SER A 24 7.35 37.20 -55.15
CA SER A 24 6.89 35.91 -54.60
C SER A 24 7.65 35.54 -53.33
N PHE A 25 8.97 35.77 -53.32
CA PHE A 25 9.81 35.72 -52.12
C PHE A 25 9.30 36.71 -51.05
N LEU A 26 9.25 38.00 -51.37
CA LEU A 26 8.88 39.03 -50.39
C LEU A 26 7.47 38.81 -49.82
N GLY A 27 6.52 38.41 -50.66
CA GLY A 27 5.16 38.08 -50.26
C GLY A 27 5.10 36.87 -49.34
N THR A 28 5.83 35.79 -49.67
CA THR A 28 5.90 34.58 -48.84
C THR A 28 6.54 34.86 -47.49
N PHE A 29 7.63 35.62 -47.45
CA PHE A 29 8.31 36.03 -46.22
C PHE A 29 7.42 36.89 -45.30
N ILE A 30 6.71 37.87 -45.86
CA ILE A 30 5.81 38.72 -45.07
C ILE A 30 4.66 37.89 -44.50
N VAL A 31 4.03 37.04 -45.32
CA VAL A 31 2.92 36.20 -44.87
C VAL A 31 3.38 35.18 -43.83
N SER A 32 4.55 34.55 -44.00
CA SER A 32 5.10 33.61 -43.02
C SER A 32 5.45 34.28 -41.70
N ILE A 33 5.97 35.51 -41.71
CA ILE A 33 6.19 36.30 -40.49
C ILE A 33 4.88 36.63 -39.78
N VAL A 34 3.83 37.01 -40.53
CA VAL A 34 2.51 37.28 -39.95
C VAL A 34 1.94 36.01 -39.30
N ILE A 35 2.05 34.86 -39.98
CA ILE A 35 1.65 33.56 -39.43
C ILE A 35 2.45 33.24 -38.17
N ALA A 36 3.78 33.42 -38.20
CA ALA A 36 4.63 33.19 -37.04
C ALA A 36 4.32 34.13 -35.87
N PHE A 37 3.97 35.39 -36.13
CA PHE A 37 3.54 36.34 -35.12
C PHE A 37 2.21 35.92 -34.47
N ILE A 38 1.26 35.46 -35.27
CA ILE A 38 -0.01 34.90 -34.77
C ILE A 38 0.25 33.64 -33.95
N ALA A 39 1.10 32.73 -34.44
CA ALA A 39 1.48 31.52 -33.73
C ALA A 39 2.20 31.82 -32.40
N TYR A 40 3.12 32.79 -32.39
CA TYR A 40 3.75 33.30 -31.19
C TYR A 40 2.71 33.79 -30.18
N PHE A 41 1.79 34.66 -30.61
CA PHE A 41 0.75 35.19 -29.73
C PHE A 41 -0.13 34.06 -29.19
N LEU A 42 -0.59 33.14 -30.05
CA LEU A 42 -1.45 32.03 -29.65
C LEU A 42 -0.75 31.08 -28.67
N ILE A 43 0.46 30.61 -29.00
CA ILE A 43 1.21 29.66 -28.16
C ILE A 43 1.53 30.29 -26.81
N PHE A 44 2.02 31.52 -26.76
CA PHE A 44 2.36 32.17 -25.48
C PHE A 44 1.12 32.53 -24.65
N VAL A 45 -0.02 32.84 -25.28
CA VAL A 45 -1.30 33.02 -24.58
C VAL A 45 -1.79 31.68 -24.02
N LEU A 46 -1.75 30.60 -24.81
CA LEU A 46 -2.15 29.26 -24.37
C LEU A 46 -1.24 28.73 -23.25
N LEU A 47 0.08 28.90 -23.37
CA LEU A 47 1.03 28.54 -22.33
C LEU A 47 0.76 29.35 -21.05
N LYS A 48 0.53 30.67 -21.17
CA LYS A 48 0.19 31.51 -20.02
C LYS A 48 -1.14 31.13 -19.37
N LEU A 49 -2.13 30.70 -20.15
CA LEU A 49 -3.43 30.21 -19.66
C LEU A 49 -3.31 28.84 -18.99
N GLY A 50 -2.48 27.94 -19.53
CA GLY A 50 -2.23 26.64 -18.92
C GLY A 50 -1.45 26.78 -17.62
N PHE A 51 -0.42 27.64 -17.63
CA PHE A 51 0.41 27.92 -16.45
C PHE A 51 -0.26 28.79 -15.40
N SER A 52 -1.37 29.48 -15.70
CA SER A 52 -2.13 30.19 -14.67
C SER A 52 -2.84 29.27 -13.68
N TRP A 53 -2.78 27.95 -13.88
CA TRP A 53 -3.32 26.92 -12.98
C TRP A 53 -2.21 26.31 -12.10
N THR A 54 -0.94 26.65 -12.34
CA THR A 54 0.23 26.15 -11.62
C THR A 54 0.95 27.29 -10.89
N ASP A 55 1.10 27.19 -9.56
CA ASP A 55 1.78 28.20 -8.73
C ASP A 55 3.32 28.08 -8.77
N THR A 56 3.92 27.63 -9.88
CA THR A 56 5.33 27.19 -9.91
C THR A 56 6.25 28.22 -10.59
N GLU A 57 7.37 28.58 -9.94
CA GLU A 57 8.44 29.44 -10.51
C GLU A 57 8.97 28.92 -11.87
N ALA A 58 8.82 27.62 -12.15
CA ALA A 58 9.16 26.97 -13.41
C ALA A 58 8.48 27.62 -14.63
N ASP A 59 7.24 28.08 -14.47
CA ASP A 59 6.41 28.54 -15.57
C ASP A 59 6.96 29.82 -16.21
N ASP A 60 7.41 30.76 -15.36
CA ASP A 60 8.05 32.00 -15.80
C ASP A 60 9.39 31.73 -16.51
N VAL A 61 10.16 30.75 -16.00
CA VAL A 61 11.43 30.36 -16.60
C VAL A 61 11.20 29.69 -17.96
N ILE A 62 10.20 28.80 -18.09
CA ILE A 62 9.84 28.16 -19.37
C ILE A 62 9.49 29.21 -20.43
N LEU A 63 8.66 30.20 -20.08
CA LEU A 63 8.27 31.27 -20.99
C LEU A 63 9.48 32.13 -21.38
N ALA A 64 10.35 32.47 -20.43
CA ALA A 64 11.55 33.27 -20.68
C ALA A 64 12.56 32.54 -21.59
N VAL A 65 12.81 31.25 -21.33
CA VAL A 65 13.76 30.42 -22.09
C VAL A 65 13.24 30.14 -23.50
N THR A 66 11.92 30.02 -23.69
CA THR A 66 11.30 29.66 -24.97
C THR A 66 11.18 30.84 -25.94
N ARG A 67 11.09 32.06 -25.43
CA ARG A 67 10.77 33.26 -26.22
C ARG A 67 11.75 33.53 -27.37
N TRP A 68 13.04 33.60 -27.08
CA TRP A 68 14.04 33.94 -28.10
C TRP A 68 14.28 32.82 -29.13
N PRO A 69 14.44 31.55 -28.72
CA PRO A 69 14.57 30.45 -29.69
C PRO A 69 13.37 30.34 -30.63
N PHE A 70 12.14 30.52 -30.12
CA PHE A 70 10.94 30.50 -30.94
C PHE A 70 10.95 31.60 -32.02
N ILE A 71 11.32 32.83 -31.64
CA ILE A 71 11.39 33.97 -32.58
C ILE A 71 12.47 33.71 -33.64
N ILE A 72 13.68 33.30 -33.22
CA ILE A 72 14.78 33.03 -34.16
C ILE A 72 14.41 31.89 -35.11
N PHE A 73 13.86 30.79 -34.58
CA PHE A 73 13.39 29.66 -35.38
C PHE A 73 12.32 30.10 -36.39
N SER A 74 11.35 30.90 -35.95
CA SER A 74 10.28 31.41 -36.80
C SER A 74 10.78 32.29 -37.95
N ILE A 75 11.81 33.12 -37.68
CA ILE A 75 12.45 33.96 -38.70
C ILE A 75 13.22 33.09 -39.70
N LEU A 76 14.01 32.13 -39.21
CA LEU A 76 14.78 31.20 -40.06
C LEU A 76 13.84 30.35 -40.93
N PHE A 77 12.76 29.83 -40.35
CA PHE A 77 11.73 29.08 -41.06
C PHE A 77 11.03 29.96 -42.11
N SER A 78 10.67 31.19 -41.76
CA SER A 78 10.09 32.16 -42.71
C SER A 78 11.00 32.43 -43.90
N LEU A 79 12.31 32.57 -43.62
CA LEU A 79 13.31 32.79 -44.64
C LEU A 79 13.48 31.55 -45.54
N GLU A 80 13.51 30.35 -44.96
CA GLU A 80 13.59 29.08 -45.68
C GLU A 80 12.39 28.90 -46.63
N ARG A 81 11.16 29.07 -46.13
CA ARG A 81 9.93 29.01 -46.95
C ARG A 81 9.93 30.03 -48.08
N SER A 82 10.52 31.19 -47.86
CA SER A 82 10.62 32.26 -48.85
C SER A 82 11.64 31.92 -49.96
N ILE A 83 12.75 31.28 -49.60
CA ILE A 83 13.80 30.87 -50.52
C ILE A 83 13.35 29.74 -51.45
N GLU A 84 12.57 28.78 -50.93
CA GLU A 84 12.01 27.67 -51.73
C GLU A 84 11.21 28.18 -52.94
N VAL A 85 10.47 29.28 -52.77
CA VAL A 85 9.66 29.93 -53.82
C VAL A 85 10.52 30.63 -54.89
N TRP A 86 11.77 30.98 -54.58
CA TRP A 86 12.71 31.60 -55.52
C TRP A 86 13.28 30.58 -56.53
N GLY A 87 13.38 29.30 -56.15
CA GLY A 87 13.81 28.19 -57.01
C GLY A 87 15.14 27.54 -56.59
N HIS A 88 15.33 26.26 -56.92
CA HIS A 88 16.35 25.39 -56.30
C HIS A 88 17.71 25.32 -57.04
N GLU A 89 18.01 26.24 -57.95
CA GLU A 89 19.23 26.14 -58.76
C GLU A 89 20.50 26.68 -58.06
N GLY A 90 21.58 25.89 -58.10
CA GLY A 90 22.93 26.32 -57.73
C GLY A 90 23.11 26.72 -56.25
N LEU A 91 23.39 28.00 -56.00
CA LEU A 91 23.70 28.55 -54.67
C LEU A 91 22.52 28.48 -53.68
N VAL A 92 21.28 28.36 -54.18
CA VAL A 92 20.07 28.39 -53.36
C VAL A 92 19.92 27.14 -52.50
N GLY A 93 20.16 25.95 -53.06
CA GLY A 93 20.10 24.70 -52.29
C GLY A 93 21.17 24.59 -51.20
N GLY A 94 22.32 25.26 -51.38
CA GLY A 94 23.33 25.39 -50.31
C GLY A 94 22.83 26.25 -49.15
N LEU A 95 22.13 27.34 -49.45
CA LEU A 95 21.55 28.25 -48.45
C LEU A 95 20.43 27.57 -47.64
N GLU A 96 19.58 26.76 -48.29
CA GLU A 96 18.54 25.99 -47.62
C GLU A 96 19.12 25.03 -46.56
N ARG A 97 20.17 24.28 -46.90
CA ARG A 97 20.87 23.39 -45.96
C ARG A 97 21.45 24.14 -44.77
N VAL A 98 22.01 25.33 -45.01
CA VAL A 98 22.53 26.19 -43.94
C VAL A 98 21.40 26.65 -43.02
N LEU A 99 20.22 27.00 -43.55
CA LEU A 99 19.07 27.41 -42.73
C LEU A 99 18.54 26.26 -41.86
N TRP A 100 18.42 25.05 -42.42
CA TRP A 100 18.08 23.85 -41.65
C TRP A 100 19.11 23.54 -40.56
N ALA A 101 20.39 23.74 -40.84
CA ALA A 101 21.47 23.56 -39.87
C ALA A 101 21.41 24.62 -38.75
N LEU A 102 21.14 25.89 -39.07
CA LEU A 102 20.94 26.95 -38.08
C LEU A 102 19.71 26.69 -37.20
N MET A 103 18.60 26.23 -37.78
CA MET A 103 17.42 25.82 -37.03
C MET A 103 17.72 24.65 -36.08
N ALA A 104 18.50 23.65 -36.53
CA ALA A 104 18.93 22.55 -35.67
C ALA A 104 19.74 23.03 -34.46
N ILE A 105 20.64 24.02 -34.64
CA ILE A 105 21.38 24.65 -33.53
C ILE A 105 20.41 25.35 -32.57
N VAL A 106 19.47 26.14 -33.10
CA VAL A 106 18.48 26.87 -32.28
C VAL A 106 17.63 25.90 -31.45
N ILE A 107 17.13 24.82 -32.05
CA ILE A 107 16.37 23.78 -31.35
C ILE A 107 17.24 23.08 -30.30
N THR A 108 18.48 22.70 -30.65
CA THR A 108 19.40 22.04 -29.72
C THR A 108 19.67 22.91 -28.49
N TYR A 109 19.99 24.18 -28.71
CA TYR A 109 20.18 25.16 -27.64
C TYR A 109 18.91 25.32 -26.81
N TRP A 110 17.74 25.40 -27.46
CA TRP A 110 16.46 25.54 -26.77
C TRP A 110 16.17 24.36 -25.86
N ILE A 111 16.32 23.12 -26.34
CA ILE A 111 16.16 21.90 -25.54
C ILE A 111 17.15 21.87 -24.39
N ALA A 112 18.44 22.16 -24.65
CA ALA A 112 19.47 22.20 -23.61
C ALA A 112 19.15 23.26 -22.53
N ALA A 113 18.65 24.43 -22.94
CA ALA A 113 18.27 25.51 -22.03
C ALA A 113 17.03 25.15 -21.20
N LEU A 114 16.03 24.49 -21.79
CA LEU A 114 14.86 24.00 -21.05
C LEU A 114 15.27 22.93 -20.01
N ILE A 115 16.07 21.94 -20.42
CA ILE A 115 16.53 20.90 -19.50
C ILE A 115 17.36 21.49 -18.36
N LYS A 116 18.29 22.40 -18.65
CA LYS A 116 19.17 23.00 -17.65
C LYS A 116 18.44 23.95 -16.69
N ASN A 117 17.65 24.87 -17.24
CA ASN A 117 17.06 25.96 -16.47
C ASN A 117 15.69 25.63 -15.87
N VAL A 118 15.02 24.57 -16.36
CA VAL A 118 13.71 24.14 -15.88
C VAL A 118 13.85 22.79 -15.20
N ALA A 119 14.10 21.71 -15.96
CA ALA A 119 14.03 20.35 -15.42
C ALA A 119 15.06 20.10 -14.29
N LEU A 120 16.33 20.43 -14.53
CA LEU A 120 17.40 20.22 -13.54
C LEU A 120 17.34 21.23 -12.37
N TYR A 121 16.86 22.45 -12.63
CA TYR A 121 16.68 23.47 -11.58
C TYR A 121 15.56 23.06 -10.62
N GLU A 122 14.40 22.68 -11.14
CA GLU A 122 13.27 22.22 -10.33
C GLU A 122 13.61 20.93 -9.59
N LEU A 123 14.29 19.98 -10.24
CA LEU A 123 14.75 18.76 -9.57
C LEU A 123 15.60 19.09 -8.33
N LYS A 124 16.56 20.01 -8.44
CA LYS A 124 17.39 20.47 -7.31
C LYS A 124 16.60 21.23 -6.24
N ARG A 125 15.53 21.93 -6.63
CA ARG A 125 14.67 22.68 -5.71
C ARG A 125 13.79 21.74 -4.89
N TYR A 126 13.19 20.74 -5.53
CA TYR A 126 12.39 19.69 -4.87
C TYR A 126 13.22 18.82 -3.94
N SER A 127 14.46 18.54 -4.33
CA SER A 127 15.45 17.79 -3.54
C SER A 127 15.57 18.31 -2.10
N LYS A 128 15.78 19.63 -1.93
CA LYS A 128 16.08 20.28 -0.64
C LYS A 128 15.04 20.09 0.48
N TRP A 129 13.89 19.49 0.19
CA TRP A 129 12.83 19.22 1.15
C TRP A 129 12.71 17.74 1.57
N SER A 130 13.46 16.82 0.96
CA SER A 130 13.41 15.39 1.30
C SER A 130 14.75 14.90 1.85
N GLU A 131 14.76 14.21 2.98
CA GLU A 131 15.94 13.51 3.53
C GLU A 131 16.41 12.32 2.64
N ALA A 132 15.81 12.11 1.48
CA ALA A 132 16.12 10.98 0.62
C ALA A 132 17.36 11.27 -0.26
N ALA A 133 18.14 10.21 -0.54
CA ALA A 133 19.42 10.21 -1.27
C ALA A 133 19.39 10.75 -2.73
N TRP A 134 18.28 11.33 -3.18
CA TRP A 134 18.13 11.99 -4.47
C TRP A 134 18.98 13.26 -4.59
N ASP A 135 19.17 13.96 -3.48
CA ASP A 135 19.85 15.25 -3.35
C ASP A 135 21.33 15.21 -3.74
N ASP A 136 22.05 14.20 -3.26
CA ASP A 136 23.51 14.19 -3.35
C ASP A 136 24.05 13.42 -4.56
N VAL A 137 23.23 12.56 -5.16
CA VAL A 137 23.70 11.62 -6.19
C VAL A 137 23.01 11.80 -7.53
N LEU A 138 21.67 11.82 -7.60
CA LEU A 138 20.99 11.80 -8.90
C LEU A 138 21.07 13.14 -9.63
N ALA A 139 20.77 14.25 -8.94
CA ALA A 139 20.77 15.57 -9.58
C ALA A 139 22.16 15.95 -10.16
N PRO A 140 23.29 15.73 -9.46
CA PRO A 140 24.63 15.93 -10.03
C PRO A 140 24.93 15.01 -11.22
N VAL A 141 24.44 13.76 -11.20
CA VAL A 141 24.63 12.81 -12.30
C VAL A 141 23.88 13.28 -13.56
N LEU A 142 22.60 13.64 -13.42
CA LEU A 142 21.81 14.13 -14.54
C LEU A 142 22.37 15.44 -15.13
N GLU A 143 22.84 16.36 -14.29
CA GLU A 143 23.47 17.60 -14.74
C GLU A 143 24.78 17.37 -15.50
N ARG A 144 25.53 16.31 -15.18
CA ARG A 144 26.77 15.96 -15.88
C ARG A 144 26.54 15.14 -17.14
N ILE A 145 25.51 14.30 -17.20
CA ILE A 145 25.28 13.36 -18.30
C ILE A 145 24.32 13.93 -19.37
N VAL A 146 23.20 14.53 -18.96
CA VAL A 146 22.13 14.90 -19.89
C VAL A 146 22.53 16.03 -20.86
N PRO A 147 23.17 17.15 -20.43
CA PRO A 147 23.51 18.22 -21.35
C PRO A 147 24.49 17.80 -22.47
N PRO A 148 25.60 17.07 -22.19
CA PRO A 148 26.46 16.56 -23.27
C PRO A 148 25.73 15.68 -24.28
N LEU A 149 24.79 14.82 -23.82
CA LEU A 149 24.00 13.98 -24.73
C LEU A 149 23.14 14.81 -25.69
N ILE A 150 22.50 15.87 -25.20
CA ILE A 150 21.70 16.78 -26.04
C ILE A 150 22.59 17.44 -27.09
N TRP A 151 23.78 17.90 -26.72
CA TRP A 151 24.73 18.50 -27.66
C TRP A 151 25.26 17.51 -28.70
N ILE A 152 25.50 16.24 -28.31
CA ILE A 152 25.90 15.18 -29.25
C ILE A 152 24.78 14.92 -30.26
N VAL A 153 23.55 14.75 -29.80
CA VAL A 153 22.38 14.54 -30.68
C VAL A 153 22.17 15.76 -31.59
N GLY A 154 22.26 16.97 -31.04
CA GLY A 154 22.16 18.20 -31.80
C GLY A 154 23.25 18.38 -32.85
N LEU A 155 24.49 17.97 -32.55
CA LEU A 155 25.59 17.95 -33.51
C LEU A 155 25.30 16.99 -34.67
N VAL A 156 24.76 15.80 -34.38
CA VAL A 156 24.35 14.83 -35.41
C VAL A 156 23.28 15.42 -36.31
N VAL A 157 22.22 16.02 -35.74
CA VAL A 157 21.15 16.67 -36.52
C VAL A 157 21.70 17.83 -37.36
N PHE A 158 22.59 18.65 -36.80
CA PHE A 158 23.25 19.75 -37.51
C PHE A 158 24.05 19.26 -38.73
N LEU A 159 24.89 18.24 -38.54
CA LEU A 159 25.71 17.67 -39.61
C LEU A 159 24.84 17.01 -40.70
N GLN A 160 23.73 16.37 -40.30
CA GLN A 160 22.76 15.80 -41.23
C GLN A 160 22.07 16.90 -42.06
N SER A 161 21.72 18.03 -41.45
CA SER A 161 21.13 19.18 -42.16
C SER A 161 22.06 19.78 -43.22
N LEU A 162 23.39 19.63 -43.07
CA LEU A 162 24.37 20.02 -44.10
C LEU A 162 24.44 19.03 -45.28
N GLY A 163 23.74 17.90 -45.19
CA GLY A 163 23.72 16.84 -46.20
C GLY A 163 24.87 15.84 -46.07
N LEU A 164 25.48 15.73 -44.89
CA LEU A 164 26.48 14.69 -44.62
C LEU A 164 25.79 13.34 -44.40
N ASP A 165 26.34 12.28 -44.98
CA ASP A 165 25.87 10.92 -44.72
C ASP A 165 26.41 10.45 -43.36
N LEU A 166 25.51 10.32 -42.39
CA LEU A 166 25.81 9.88 -41.03
C LEU A 166 25.42 8.42 -40.79
N THR A 167 25.14 7.64 -41.83
CA THR A 167 24.74 6.23 -41.70
C THR A 167 25.75 5.44 -40.87
N GLY A 168 27.05 5.60 -41.12
CA GLY A 168 28.10 4.96 -40.33
C GLY A 168 28.11 5.39 -38.85
N LEU A 169 27.80 6.66 -38.58
CA LEU A 169 27.71 7.20 -37.22
C LEU A 169 26.48 6.67 -36.48
N TYR A 170 25.33 6.53 -37.16
CA TYR A 170 24.14 5.90 -36.58
C TYR A 170 24.38 4.44 -36.21
N VAL A 171 25.10 3.68 -37.04
CA VAL A 171 25.48 2.29 -36.72
C VAL A 171 26.37 2.26 -35.48
N ALA A 172 27.37 3.13 -35.39
CA ALA A 172 28.25 3.21 -34.23
C ALA A 172 27.52 3.63 -32.94
N LEU A 173 26.68 4.66 -33.02
CA LEU A 173 25.86 5.14 -31.90
C LEU A 173 24.84 4.10 -31.46
N GLY A 174 24.17 3.43 -32.41
CA GLY A 174 23.23 2.35 -32.13
C GLY A 174 23.89 1.17 -31.43
N GLY A 175 25.07 0.73 -31.91
CA GLY A 175 25.86 -0.32 -31.25
C GLY A 175 26.32 0.07 -29.85
N THR A 176 26.77 1.31 -29.67
CA THR A 176 27.18 1.85 -28.35
C THR A 176 26.00 1.93 -27.39
N ALA A 177 24.85 2.43 -27.86
CA ALA A 177 23.62 2.52 -27.08
C ALA A 177 23.11 1.15 -26.66
N PHE A 178 23.20 0.14 -27.54
CA PHE A 178 22.87 -1.24 -27.21
C PHE A 178 23.77 -1.78 -26.09
N ILE A 179 25.10 -1.67 -26.22
CA ILE A 179 26.05 -2.12 -25.19
C ILE A 179 25.79 -1.41 -23.85
N LEU A 180 25.55 -0.10 -23.89
CA LEU A 180 25.24 0.68 -22.69
C LEU A 180 23.91 0.25 -22.06
N GLY A 181 22.88 -0.02 -22.88
CA GLY A 181 21.59 -0.53 -22.42
C GLY A 181 21.73 -1.87 -21.72
N PHE A 182 22.52 -2.80 -22.28
CA PHE A 182 22.86 -4.07 -21.62
C PHE A 182 23.61 -3.85 -20.31
N ALA A 183 24.58 -2.94 -20.27
CA ALA A 183 25.32 -2.63 -19.06
C ALA A 183 24.44 -2.02 -17.95
N LEU A 184 23.35 -1.34 -18.31
CA LEU A 184 22.40 -0.71 -17.39
C LEU A 184 21.15 -1.55 -17.11
N GLN A 185 21.06 -2.76 -17.68
CA GLN A 185 19.87 -3.61 -17.60
C GLN A 185 19.40 -3.80 -16.14
N ASP A 186 20.32 -4.11 -15.23
CA ASP A 186 19.99 -4.35 -13.81
C ASP A 186 19.51 -3.09 -13.10
N VAL A 187 20.07 -1.92 -13.44
CA VAL A 187 19.66 -0.64 -12.85
C VAL A 187 18.24 -0.30 -13.28
N LEU A 188 17.95 -0.44 -14.58
CA LEU A 188 16.61 -0.22 -15.13
C LEU A 188 15.61 -1.23 -14.59
N SER A 189 15.99 -2.51 -14.47
CA SER A 189 15.13 -3.55 -13.92
C SER A 189 14.75 -3.24 -12.47
N ASN A 190 15.71 -2.89 -11.60
CA ASN A 190 15.41 -2.53 -10.22
C ASN A 190 14.50 -1.28 -10.12
N LEU A 191 14.74 -0.29 -10.99
CA LEU A 191 13.90 0.92 -11.08
C LEU A 191 12.44 0.58 -11.43
N PHE A 192 12.22 -0.18 -12.50
CA PHE A 192 10.88 -0.54 -12.92
C PHE A 192 10.19 -1.48 -11.92
N SER A 193 10.92 -2.44 -11.34
CA SER A 193 10.39 -3.28 -10.26
C SER A 193 10.00 -2.47 -9.03
N GLY A 194 10.80 -1.47 -8.65
CA GLY A 194 10.44 -0.55 -7.56
C GLY A 194 9.16 0.23 -7.84
N LEU A 195 9.00 0.77 -9.05
CA LEU A 195 7.76 1.45 -9.46
C LEU A 195 6.56 0.51 -9.43
N VAL A 196 6.70 -0.73 -9.89
CA VAL A 196 5.64 -1.74 -9.84
C VAL A 196 5.27 -2.08 -8.39
N LEU A 197 6.25 -2.28 -7.50
CA LEU A 197 6.01 -2.53 -6.08
C LEU A 197 5.24 -1.37 -5.41
N LEU A 198 5.54 -0.13 -5.78
CA LEU A 198 4.82 1.04 -5.27
C LEU A 198 3.41 1.20 -5.85
N LEU A 199 3.15 0.70 -7.07
CA LEU A 199 1.84 0.76 -7.71
C LEU A 199 0.91 -0.37 -7.24
N ASP A 200 1.39 -1.61 -7.23
CA ASP A 200 0.61 -2.78 -6.85
C ASP A 200 0.53 -2.94 -5.32
N THR A 201 1.53 -2.43 -4.59
CA THR A 201 1.61 -2.45 -3.11
C THR A 201 1.32 -3.83 -2.49
N PRO A 202 2.06 -4.90 -2.88
CA PRO A 202 1.86 -6.24 -2.32
C PRO A 202 2.10 -6.30 -0.80
N PHE A 203 2.90 -5.36 -0.29
CA PHE A 203 3.13 -5.09 1.13
C PHE A 203 3.33 -3.58 1.32
N GLN A 204 3.12 -3.10 2.54
CA GLN A 204 3.26 -1.70 2.91
C GLN A 204 4.30 -1.53 4.02
N PHE A 205 4.71 -0.28 4.25
CA PHE A 205 5.53 0.08 5.41
C PHE A 205 4.90 -0.46 6.70
N GLY A 206 5.68 -1.16 7.52
CA GLY A 206 5.25 -1.75 8.77
C GLY A 206 4.50 -3.08 8.65
N ASP A 207 4.29 -3.61 7.43
CA ASP A 207 3.87 -4.99 7.26
C ASP A 207 4.99 -5.94 7.68
N VAL A 208 4.63 -7.10 8.22
CA VAL A 208 5.57 -8.19 8.47
C VAL A 208 5.42 -9.18 7.33
N VAL A 209 6.53 -9.56 6.72
CA VAL A 209 6.59 -10.49 5.60
C VAL A 209 7.57 -11.62 5.88
N GLN A 210 7.29 -12.77 5.30
CA GLN A 210 8.21 -13.89 5.24
C GLN A 210 8.82 -13.96 3.84
N LEU A 211 10.16 -13.91 3.80
CA LEU A 211 10.96 -14.04 2.58
C LEU A 211 11.06 -15.53 2.17
N GLU A 212 11.53 -15.79 0.94
CA GLU A 212 11.60 -17.14 0.37
C GLU A 212 12.47 -18.13 1.17
N ASP A 213 13.50 -17.63 1.86
CA ASP A 213 14.37 -18.41 2.74
C ASP A 213 13.76 -18.69 4.13
N GLY A 214 12.54 -18.20 4.37
CA GLY A 214 11.81 -18.33 5.62
C GLY A 214 12.09 -17.22 6.62
N THR A 215 12.97 -16.26 6.31
CA THR A 215 13.25 -15.12 7.20
C THR A 215 12.02 -14.23 7.36
N ILE A 216 11.66 -13.94 8.61
CA ILE A 216 10.58 -13.01 8.97
C ILE A 216 11.19 -11.62 9.12
N ALA A 217 10.63 -10.65 8.40
CA ALA A 217 11.14 -9.28 8.41
C ALA A 217 10.03 -8.24 8.28
N VAL A 218 10.26 -7.08 8.90
CA VAL A 218 9.35 -5.93 8.87
C VAL A 218 9.76 -5.01 7.73
N VAL A 219 8.81 -4.56 6.92
CA VAL A 219 9.07 -3.59 5.85
C VAL A 219 9.35 -2.22 6.48
N LYS A 220 10.55 -1.68 6.30
CA LYS A 220 10.98 -0.37 6.82
C LYS A 220 10.96 0.73 5.78
N ASP A 221 11.29 0.44 4.52
CA ASP A 221 11.19 1.41 3.44
C ASP A 221 11.11 0.72 2.09
N ILE A 222 10.34 1.28 1.17
CA ILE A 222 10.25 0.80 -0.22
C ILE A 222 10.87 1.87 -1.11
N GLY A 223 12.18 1.75 -1.30
CA GLY A 223 12.93 2.64 -2.18
C GLY A 223 12.77 2.27 -3.65
N LEU A 224 13.29 3.13 -4.53
CA LEU A 224 13.16 2.94 -5.98
C LEU A 224 14.00 1.78 -6.53
N ARG A 225 15.15 1.48 -5.91
CA ARG A 225 16.05 0.39 -6.32
C ARG A 225 16.03 -0.80 -5.34
N VAL A 226 15.94 -0.51 -4.06
CA VAL A 226 16.03 -1.49 -2.97
C VAL A 226 14.86 -1.30 -2.02
N THR A 227 14.38 -2.40 -1.47
CA THR A 227 13.47 -2.39 -0.32
C THR A 227 14.26 -2.77 0.92
N HIS A 228 14.03 -2.01 1.99
CA HIS A 228 14.67 -2.17 3.28
C HIS A 228 13.72 -2.91 4.21
N PHE A 229 14.19 -4.04 4.74
CA PHE A 229 13.52 -4.83 5.75
C PHE A 229 14.34 -4.86 7.03
N TYR A 230 13.66 -5.06 8.15
CA TYR A 230 14.28 -5.31 9.45
C TYR A 230 13.99 -6.76 9.86
N ASN A 231 15.03 -7.58 9.96
CA ASN A 231 14.93 -8.95 10.44
C ASN A 231 14.64 -8.94 11.94
N THR A 232 13.49 -9.49 12.32
CA THR A 232 13.02 -9.46 13.71
C THR A 232 13.82 -10.38 14.61
N LYS A 233 14.31 -11.50 14.07
CA LYS A 233 15.05 -12.53 14.81
C LYS A 233 16.51 -12.18 15.04
N ASP A 234 17.17 -11.67 14.01
CA ASP A 234 18.60 -11.32 14.06
C ASP A 234 18.85 -9.85 14.41
N HIS A 235 17.79 -9.06 14.58
CA HIS A 235 17.83 -7.61 14.82
C HIS A 235 18.77 -6.85 13.86
N SER A 236 18.64 -7.13 12.56
CA SER A 236 19.52 -6.59 11.52
C SER A 236 18.75 -6.07 10.30
N ASP A 237 19.35 -5.12 9.59
CA ASP A 237 18.79 -4.56 8.36
C ASP A 237 19.11 -5.44 7.15
N ILE A 238 18.09 -5.72 6.34
CA ILE A 238 18.19 -6.45 5.08
C ILE A 238 17.83 -5.49 3.94
N TYR A 239 18.71 -5.35 2.97
CA TYR A 239 18.46 -4.56 1.75
C TYR A 239 18.34 -5.49 0.55
N VAL A 240 17.15 -5.58 -0.03
CA VAL A 240 16.88 -6.47 -1.17
C VAL A 240 16.66 -5.64 -2.44
N PRO A 241 17.36 -5.91 -3.55
CA PRO A 241 17.07 -5.28 -4.83
C PRO A 241 15.65 -5.58 -5.28
N ASN A 242 14.93 -4.55 -5.76
CA ASN A 242 13.52 -4.68 -6.13
C ASN A 242 13.28 -5.68 -7.28
N SER A 243 14.25 -5.83 -8.18
CA SER A 243 14.18 -6.82 -9.26
C SER A 243 14.16 -8.27 -8.74
N VAL A 244 14.81 -8.54 -7.61
CA VAL A 244 14.79 -9.85 -6.94
C VAL A 244 13.43 -10.07 -6.27
N LEU A 245 12.92 -9.05 -5.57
CA LEU A 245 11.61 -9.10 -4.91
C LEU A 245 10.47 -9.39 -5.89
N GLY A 246 10.51 -8.79 -7.08
CA GLY A 246 9.51 -9.04 -8.12
C GLY A 246 9.53 -10.47 -8.68
N GLY A 247 10.60 -11.23 -8.45
CA GLY A 247 10.75 -12.61 -8.92
C GLY A 247 10.51 -13.69 -7.86
N MET A 248 10.46 -13.33 -6.57
CA MET A 248 10.33 -14.30 -5.46
C MET A 248 8.92 -14.31 -4.86
N ILE A 249 8.56 -15.41 -4.20
CA ILE A 249 7.32 -15.49 -3.44
C ILE A 249 7.52 -14.78 -2.10
N ILE A 250 6.63 -13.85 -1.78
CA ILE A 250 6.61 -13.12 -0.50
C ILE A 250 5.28 -13.42 0.17
N VAL A 251 5.33 -13.92 1.41
CA VAL A 251 4.13 -14.17 2.22
C VAL A 251 3.96 -13.00 3.18
N ASN A 252 2.89 -12.22 3.02
CA ASN A 252 2.56 -11.17 3.97
C ASN A 252 1.79 -11.78 5.15
N ILE A 253 2.44 -11.88 6.31
CA ILE A 253 1.88 -12.57 7.48
C ILE A 253 0.97 -11.66 8.32
N THR A 254 0.95 -10.36 8.02
CA THR A 254 0.09 -9.36 8.69
C THR A 254 -1.17 -9.00 7.91
N ARG A 255 -1.45 -9.73 6.82
CA ARG A 255 -2.65 -9.53 5.99
C ARG A 255 -3.40 -10.86 5.83
N PRO A 256 -4.75 -10.84 5.82
CA PRO A 256 -5.62 -9.68 5.92
C PRO A 256 -5.74 -9.08 7.33
N THR A 257 -5.41 -9.84 8.37
CA THR A 257 -5.37 -9.38 9.77
C THR A 257 -4.00 -9.69 10.37
N THR A 258 -3.71 -9.13 11.55
CA THR A 258 -2.46 -9.39 12.30
C THR A 258 -2.49 -10.72 13.06
N ASP A 259 -3.59 -11.48 12.97
CA ASP A 259 -3.73 -12.77 13.64
C ASP A 259 -2.91 -13.85 12.92
N LEU A 260 -2.11 -14.60 13.66
CA LEU A 260 -1.22 -15.62 13.10
C LEU A 260 -1.75 -17.02 13.38
N ALA A 261 -1.89 -17.83 12.34
CA ALA A 261 -2.09 -19.27 12.49
C ALA A 261 -0.76 -19.94 12.90
N ALA A 262 -0.77 -20.68 14.01
CA ALA A 262 0.38 -21.41 14.53
C ALA A 262 0.03 -22.89 14.77
N SER A 263 1.05 -23.74 14.84
CA SER A 263 0.86 -25.16 15.17
C SER A 263 2.01 -25.74 15.98
N ILE A 264 1.69 -26.74 16.81
CA ILE A 264 2.66 -27.52 17.58
C ILE A 264 2.46 -28.99 17.27
N GLY A 265 3.53 -29.65 16.79
CA GLY A 265 3.59 -31.09 16.62
C GLY A 265 3.96 -31.79 17.93
N ILE A 266 3.17 -32.79 18.33
CA ILE A 266 3.31 -33.49 19.62
C ILE A 266 3.27 -34.99 19.37
N GLY A 267 4.38 -35.67 19.64
CA GLY A 267 4.44 -37.14 19.64
C GLY A 267 4.09 -37.68 21.02
N VAL A 268 3.26 -38.73 21.07
CA VAL A 268 2.94 -39.49 22.29
C VAL A 268 3.29 -40.97 22.10
N ALA A 269 3.91 -41.62 23.08
CA ALA A 269 4.28 -43.03 22.97
C ALA A 269 3.06 -43.96 22.85
N TYR A 270 3.13 -44.99 22.00
CA TYR A 270 2.07 -46.01 21.87
C TYR A 270 1.77 -46.73 23.18
N THR A 271 2.79 -46.94 24.02
CA THR A 271 2.69 -47.67 25.29
C THR A 271 1.88 -46.96 26.36
N ALA A 272 1.57 -45.67 26.18
CA ALA A 272 0.63 -44.97 27.03
C ALA A 272 -0.73 -45.72 27.07
N ASP A 273 -1.14 -46.37 25.97
CA ASP A 273 -2.37 -47.17 25.85
C ASP A 273 -2.35 -48.47 26.68
N SER A 274 -1.18 -48.96 27.06
CA SER A 274 -1.02 -50.25 27.76
C SER A 274 -1.01 -50.16 29.29
N LYS A 275 -0.65 -49.00 29.88
CA LYS A 275 -0.55 -48.83 31.34
C LYS A 275 -1.86 -48.36 31.99
N TYR A 276 -2.84 -47.92 31.20
CA TYR A 276 -4.12 -47.41 31.69
C TYR A 276 -5.13 -48.56 31.87
N ASN A 277 -5.29 -49.04 33.10
CA ASN A 277 -6.21 -50.13 33.48
C ASN A 277 -7.71 -49.71 33.53
N GLY A 278 -8.08 -48.61 32.88
CA GLY A 278 -9.43 -48.03 32.88
C GLY A 278 -9.96 -47.87 31.45
N SER A 279 -11.27 -48.05 31.29
CA SER A 279 -12.05 -48.08 30.04
C SER A 279 -11.95 -46.85 29.10
N ASP A 280 -11.02 -45.91 29.33
CA ASP A 280 -10.90 -44.67 28.56
C ASP A 280 -9.71 -44.75 27.59
N ASN A 281 -10.01 -44.59 26.30
CA ASN A 281 -9.06 -44.57 25.18
C ASN A 281 -7.99 -43.48 25.40
N VAL A 282 -6.70 -43.83 25.38
CA VAL A 282 -5.59 -42.87 25.61
C VAL A 282 -5.60 -41.72 24.61
N GLN A 283 -6.03 -41.96 23.37
CA GLN A 283 -6.21 -40.89 22.40
C GLN A 283 -7.21 -39.83 22.87
N LYS A 284 -8.30 -40.25 23.52
CA LYS A 284 -9.31 -39.33 24.06
C LYS A 284 -8.72 -38.50 25.21
N ASN A 285 -7.94 -39.14 26.09
CA ASN A 285 -7.28 -38.45 27.20
C ASN A 285 -6.25 -37.42 26.72
N VAL A 286 -5.40 -37.78 25.74
CA VAL A 286 -4.44 -36.85 25.12
C VAL A 286 -5.15 -35.65 24.51
N THR A 287 -6.16 -35.89 23.67
CA THR A 287 -6.92 -34.80 23.04
C THR A 287 -7.62 -33.91 24.06
N ASP A 288 -8.20 -34.48 25.12
CA ASP A 288 -8.87 -33.73 26.18
C ASP A 288 -7.88 -32.85 26.96
N ILE A 289 -6.70 -33.37 27.30
CA ILE A 289 -5.63 -32.61 27.96
C ILE A 289 -5.16 -31.47 27.06
N LEU A 290 -4.80 -31.77 25.81
CA LEU A 290 -4.35 -30.77 24.85
C LEU A 290 -5.40 -29.66 24.70
N LYS A 291 -6.67 -30.02 24.55
CA LYS A 291 -7.77 -29.07 24.40
C LYS A 291 -7.90 -28.15 25.60
N LYS A 292 -7.80 -28.69 26.82
CA LYS A 292 -7.81 -27.88 28.05
C LYS A 292 -6.64 -26.92 28.11
N VAL A 293 -5.44 -27.37 27.77
CA VAL A 293 -4.24 -26.53 27.80
C VAL A 293 -4.36 -25.36 26.82
N ILE A 294 -4.73 -25.64 25.57
CA ILE A 294 -4.80 -24.60 24.54
C ILE A 294 -5.93 -23.62 24.82
N MET A 295 -7.11 -24.12 25.20
CA MET A 295 -8.25 -23.26 25.56
C MET A 295 -7.98 -22.44 26.82
N GLY A 296 -7.17 -22.95 27.74
CA GLY A 296 -6.78 -22.24 28.96
C GLY A 296 -5.73 -21.15 28.74
N HIS A 297 -5.05 -21.13 27.58
CA HIS A 297 -4.01 -20.15 27.32
C HIS A 297 -4.61 -18.74 27.09
N PRO A 298 -4.17 -17.70 27.81
CA PRO A 298 -4.78 -16.38 27.76
C PRO A 298 -4.71 -15.72 26.37
N ASP A 299 -3.61 -15.91 25.65
CA ASP A 299 -3.29 -15.24 24.37
C ASP A 299 -3.62 -16.06 23.10
N VAL A 300 -4.29 -17.20 23.24
CA VAL A 300 -4.73 -18.01 22.09
C VAL A 300 -6.19 -17.70 21.77
N PHE A 301 -6.57 -17.57 20.51
CA PHE A 301 -7.99 -17.41 20.16
C PHE A 301 -8.83 -18.61 20.61
N GLY A 302 -10.09 -18.36 20.94
CA GLY A 302 -11.06 -19.40 21.23
C GLY A 302 -12.36 -18.84 21.78
N ASP A 303 -13.40 -19.68 21.80
CA ASP A 303 -14.67 -19.40 22.47
C ASP A 303 -14.47 -18.92 23.92
N ILE A 304 -14.84 -17.65 24.19
CA ILE A 304 -14.52 -16.96 25.44
C ILE A 304 -15.10 -17.67 26.66
N ASP A 305 -16.30 -18.23 26.56
CA ASP A 305 -16.93 -18.94 27.67
C ASP A 305 -16.12 -20.18 28.06
N LYS A 306 -15.77 -21.01 27.06
CA LYS A 306 -14.90 -22.18 27.29
C LYS A 306 -13.51 -21.78 27.77
N LYS A 307 -12.98 -20.65 27.29
CA LYS A 307 -11.69 -20.13 27.75
C LYS A 307 -11.74 -19.74 29.23
N LEU A 308 -12.76 -19.00 29.66
CA LEU A 308 -12.92 -18.59 31.06
C LEU A 308 -13.01 -19.81 32.00
N ASP A 309 -13.70 -20.87 31.57
CA ASP A 309 -13.76 -22.15 32.29
C ASP A 309 -12.38 -22.83 32.35
N ALA A 310 -11.67 -22.92 31.22
CA ALA A 310 -10.37 -23.59 31.13
C ALA A 310 -9.22 -22.81 31.80
N LEU A 311 -9.32 -21.48 31.87
CA LEU A 311 -8.32 -20.60 32.46
C LEU A 311 -8.19 -20.80 33.98
N ALA A 312 -9.24 -21.29 34.64
CA ALA A 312 -9.17 -21.68 36.05
C ALA A 312 -8.28 -22.91 36.28
N ASP A 313 -8.21 -23.79 35.28
CA ASP A 313 -7.42 -25.01 35.34
C ASP A 313 -5.98 -24.77 34.88
N PHE A 314 -5.71 -23.81 33.97
CA PHE A 314 -4.38 -23.52 33.41
C PHE A 314 -3.35 -23.25 34.52
N SER A 315 -2.20 -23.94 34.50
CA SER A 315 -1.35 -24.01 35.69
C SER A 315 -0.82 -22.62 36.10
N GLN A 316 -1.01 -22.29 37.38
CA GLN A 316 -0.44 -21.09 38.01
C GLN A 316 1.10 -21.08 37.98
N PHE A 317 1.73 -22.21 37.65
CA PHE A 317 3.16 -22.45 37.84
C PHE A 317 4.04 -21.80 36.76
N LEU A 318 3.53 -21.60 35.54
CA LEU A 318 4.35 -21.14 34.40
C LEU A 318 4.14 -19.66 34.07
N SER A 319 2.91 -19.15 34.21
CA SER A 319 2.53 -17.78 33.80
C SER A 319 2.36 -16.81 34.99
N GLY A 320 2.31 -17.33 36.22
CA GLY A 320 2.10 -16.51 37.42
C GLY A 320 0.64 -16.10 37.65
N GLN A 321 0.25 -15.96 38.91
CA GLN A 321 -1.14 -15.67 39.31
C GLN A 321 -1.65 -14.34 38.73
N GLU A 322 -0.78 -13.33 38.68
CA GLU A 322 -1.09 -11.99 38.15
C GLU A 322 -1.53 -12.06 36.69
N LYS A 323 -0.78 -12.76 35.83
CA LYS A 323 -1.11 -12.94 34.41
C LYS A 323 -2.49 -13.59 34.21
N ILE A 324 -2.79 -14.62 34.99
CA ILE A 324 -4.09 -15.31 34.91
C ILE A 324 -5.22 -14.39 35.35
N ASP A 325 -5.03 -13.63 36.44
CA ASP A 325 -6.04 -12.71 36.95
C ASP A 325 -6.31 -11.55 35.96
N GLU A 326 -5.26 -10.98 35.36
CA GLU A 326 -5.40 -9.93 34.34
C GLU A 326 -5.99 -10.46 33.04
N ALA A 327 -5.58 -11.65 32.59
CA ALA A 327 -6.18 -12.29 31.43
C ALA A 327 -7.66 -12.61 31.61
N ARG A 328 -8.08 -13.04 32.81
CA ARG A 328 -9.50 -13.24 33.13
C ARG A 328 -10.29 -11.95 32.98
N LYS A 329 -9.81 -10.85 33.57
CA LYS A 329 -10.45 -9.53 33.44
C LYS A 329 -10.55 -9.10 31.97
N ARG A 330 -9.47 -9.28 31.19
CA ARG A 330 -9.44 -9.00 29.76
C ARG A 330 -10.52 -9.77 29.00
N LEU A 331 -10.62 -11.07 29.21
CA LEU A 331 -11.62 -11.93 28.56
C LEU A 331 -13.05 -11.58 28.98
N GLU A 332 -13.28 -11.23 30.25
CA GLU A 332 -14.61 -10.79 30.72
C GLU A 332 -15.07 -9.49 30.06
N VAL A 333 -14.16 -8.52 29.90
CA VAL A 333 -14.45 -7.27 29.18
C VAL A 333 -14.67 -7.56 27.70
N GLU A 334 -13.83 -8.40 27.10
CA GLU A 334 -13.95 -8.80 25.70
C GLU A 334 -15.27 -9.50 25.40
N LYS A 335 -15.76 -10.36 26.31
CA LYS A 335 -17.07 -10.98 26.21
C LYS A 335 -18.18 -9.94 26.10
N ARG A 336 -18.21 -8.96 27.02
CA ARG A 336 -19.21 -7.87 27.00
C ARG A 336 -19.09 -7.02 25.74
N LEU A 337 -17.85 -6.77 25.29
CA LEU A 337 -17.58 -6.06 24.04
C LEU A 337 -18.16 -6.81 22.84
N ASN A 338 -17.90 -8.11 22.72
CA ASN A 338 -18.39 -8.94 21.61
C ASN A 338 -19.92 -9.02 21.61
N GLU A 339 -20.56 -9.20 22.77
CA GLU A 339 -22.02 -9.17 22.90
C GLU A 339 -22.61 -7.82 22.46
N LYS A 340 -21.98 -6.70 22.85
CA LYS A 340 -22.41 -5.36 22.44
C LYS A 340 -22.22 -5.15 20.94
N LEU A 341 -21.12 -5.64 20.39
CA LEU A 341 -20.81 -5.53 18.97
C LEU A 341 -21.76 -6.35 18.10
N GLU A 342 -22.06 -7.59 18.50
CA GLU A 342 -23.06 -8.46 17.85
C GLU A 342 -24.45 -7.79 17.86
N ASN A 343 -24.84 -7.19 18.99
CA ASN A 343 -26.09 -6.42 19.06
C ASN A 343 -26.09 -5.22 18.09
N LEU A 344 -25.00 -4.44 18.06
CA LEU A 344 -24.88 -3.29 17.15
C LEU A 344 -24.97 -3.71 15.67
N GLU A 345 -24.25 -4.77 15.29
CA GLU A 345 -24.27 -5.34 13.93
C GLU A 345 -25.69 -5.79 13.55
N GLY A 346 -26.35 -6.55 14.44
CA GLY A 346 -27.73 -7.00 14.23
C GLY A 346 -28.73 -5.84 14.11
N GLN A 347 -28.56 -4.78 14.90
CA GLN A 347 -29.39 -3.58 14.80
C GLN A 347 -29.16 -2.82 13.48
N LEU A 348 -27.91 -2.69 13.03
CA LEU A 348 -27.57 -2.06 11.74
C LEU A 348 -28.13 -2.85 10.55
N ASP A 349 -28.03 -4.18 10.56
CA ASP A 349 -28.62 -5.04 9.53
C ASP A 349 -30.15 -4.97 9.55
N GLY A 350 -30.76 -4.97 10.74
CA GLY A 350 -32.20 -4.75 10.91
C GLY A 350 -32.64 -3.39 10.37
N PHE A 351 -31.89 -2.33 10.66
CA PHE A 351 -32.12 -0.99 10.12
C PHE A 351 -31.99 -0.97 8.60
N ALA A 352 -30.98 -1.62 8.01
CA ALA A 352 -30.81 -1.72 6.57
C ALA A 352 -32.01 -2.43 5.91
N GLY A 353 -32.52 -3.49 6.55
CA GLY A 353 -33.74 -4.19 6.12
C GLY A 353 -34.95 -3.27 6.09
N ILE A 354 -35.21 -2.54 7.18
CA ILE A 354 -36.34 -1.59 7.29
C ILE A 354 -36.19 -0.46 6.26
N ALA A 355 -35.01 0.17 6.18
CA ALA A 355 -34.74 1.24 5.23
C ALA A 355 -34.98 0.80 3.77
N SER A 356 -34.56 -0.41 3.40
CA SER A 356 -34.74 -0.94 2.04
C SER A 356 -36.21 -1.13 1.64
N LEU A 357 -37.11 -1.30 2.61
CA LEU A 357 -38.55 -1.43 2.38
C LEU A 357 -39.20 -0.05 2.25
N LEU A 358 -38.88 0.87 3.16
CA LEU A 358 -39.48 2.20 3.24
C LEU A 358 -39.00 3.14 2.11
N GLU A 359 -37.77 2.95 1.60
CA GLU A 359 -37.24 3.78 0.50
C GLU A 359 -37.85 3.48 -0.88
N LYS A 360 -38.59 2.37 -1.05
CA LYS A 360 -39.14 1.98 -2.37
C LYS A 360 -40.19 2.95 -2.90
N ASP A 361 -41.01 3.51 -2.02
CA ASP A 361 -42.14 4.37 -2.37
C ASP A 361 -41.91 5.84 -1.94
N GLY A 362 -40.73 6.14 -1.38
CA GLY A 362 -40.39 7.44 -0.79
C GLY A 362 -40.86 7.57 0.65
N LEU A 363 -40.02 8.15 1.50
CA LEU A 363 -40.24 8.21 2.96
C LEU A 363 -41.33 9.22 3.34
N ASP A 364 -42.37 8.75 4.02
CA ASP A 364 -43.34 9.62 4.69
C ASP A 364 -42.84 10.15 6.05
N GLY A 365 -43.57 11.08 6.66
CA GLY A 365 -43.16 11.69 7.94
C GLY A 365 -43.18 10.72 9.13
N ALA A 366 -44.03 9.68 9.11
CA ALA A 366 -44.13 8.67 10.16
C ALA A 366 -43.01 7.63 10.01
N GLU A 367 -42.73 7.18 8.79
CA GLU A 367 -41.64 6.29 8.41
C GLU A 367 -40.28 6.93 8.74
N LYS A 368 -40.12 8.23 8.46
CA LYS A 368 -38.91 8.96 8.86
C LYS A 368 -38.72 8.94 10.38
N LYS A 369 -39.77 9.21 11.15
CA LYS A 369 -39.70 9.19 12.62
C LYS A 369 -39.41 7.78 13.15
N GLN A 370 -39.91 6.74 12.49
CA GLN A 370 -39.59 5.35 12.80
C GLN A 370 -38.11 5.06 12.57
N LEU A 371 -37.55 5.45 11.42
CA LEU A 371 -36.12 5.29 11.14
C LEU A 371 -35.23 6.08 12.11
N GLU A 372 -35.62 7.30 12.45
CA GLU A 372 -34.94 8.11 13.47
C GLU A 372 -34.93 7.42 14.84
N GLN A 373 -36.04 6.81 15.25
CA GLN A 373 -36.13 6.08 16.52
C GLN A 373 -35.24 4.84 16.53
N VAL A 374 -35.33 3.99 15.49
CA VAL A 374 -34.48 2.79 15.37
C VAL A 374 -33.00 3.18 15.35
N TYR A 375 -32.66 4.27 14.65
CA TYR A 375 -31.29 4.76 14.59
C TYR A 375 -30.81 5.35 15.93
N SER A 376 -31.69 5.99 16.69
CA SER A 376 -31.35 6.44 18.05
C SER A 376 -31.00 5.26 18.98
N ASP A 377 -31.67 4.12 18.82
CA ASP A 377 -31.36 2.92 19.60
C ASP A 377 -29.98 2.34 19.21
N ILE A 378 -29.63 2.35 17.92
CA ILE A 378 -28.28 2.00 17.42
C ILE A 378 -27.21 2.89 18.07
N LEU A 379 -27.44 4.20 18.10
CA LEU A 379 -26.51 5.14 18.73
C LEU A 379 -26.39 4.89 20.23
N ALA A 380 -27.50 4.60 20.91
CA ALA A 380 -27.47 4.29 22.33
C ALA A 380 -26.63 3.03 22.63
N THR A 381 -26.73 1.97 21.81
CA THR A 381 -25.88 0.76 21.90
C THR A 381 -24.40 1.11 21.75
N ALA A 382 -24.08 2.03 20.83
CA ALA A 382 -22.71 2.51 20.64
C ALA A 382 -22.22 3.41 21.80
N GLY A 383 -23.10 3.91 22.67
CA GLY A 383 -22.77 4.89 23.72
C GLY A 383 -22.79 6.34 23.23
N LEU A 384 -23.63 6.63 22.24
CA LEU A 384 -23.66 7.87 21.51
C LEU A 384 -25.05 8.51 21.58
N LYS A 385 -25.11 9.84 21.60
CA LYS A 385 -26.34 10.63 21.56
C LYS A 385 -26.28 11.73 20.52
N VAL A 386 -27.43 12.02 19.92
CA VAL A 386 -27.56 13.12 18.96
C VAL A 386 -27.75 14.43 19.70
N ILE A 387 -26.96 15.44 19.34
CA ILE A 387 -27.08 16.81 19.83
C ILE A 387 -27.31 17.74 18.65
N LEU A 388 -28.34 18.58 18.77
CA LEU A 388 -28.66 19.61 17.82
C LEU A 388 -28.00 20.92 18.26
N GLN A 389 -26.80 21.20 17.78
CA GLN A 389 -26.15 22.49 18.04
C GLN A 389 -26.59 23.54 16.99
N PRO A 390 -27.19 24.67 17.40
CA PRO A 390 -27.48 25.75 16.47
C PRO A 390 -26.19 26.48 16.08
N LYS A 391 -25.89 26.60 14.77
CA LYS A 391 -24.80 27.46 14.32
C LYS A 391 -25.14 28.93 14.61
N ARG A 392 -24.24 29.65 15.31
CA ARG A 392 -24.38 31.08 15.66
C ARG A 392 -24.64 32.04 14.48
N TRP A 393 -24.49 31.61 13.23
CA TRP A 393 -24.58 32.49 12.04
C TRP A 393 -25.20 31.85 10.78
N LEU A 394 -25.71 30.62 10.85
CA LEU A 394 -26.31 29.91 9.70
C LEU A 394 -27.61 29.19 10.13
N SER A 395 -28.68 29.35 9.34
CA SER A 395 -30.02 28.74 9.54
C SER A 395 -30.06 27.20 9.45
N SER A 396 -28.91 26.52 9.39
CA SER A 396 -28.81 25.07 9.26
C SER A 396 -28.22 24.45 10.52
N THR A 397 -29.08 23.81 11.31
CA THR A 397 -28.72 22.95 12.44
C THR A 397 -28.26 21.61 11.87
N LYS A 398 -26.95 21.33 11.87
CA LYS A 398 -26.46 19.99 11.53
C LYS A 398 -26.49 19.14 12.80
N PRO A 399 -27.08 17.93 12.77
CA PRO A 399 -27.00 17.01 13.89
C PRO A 399 -25.55 16.55 14.06
N HIS A 400 -25.06 16.58 15.30
CA HIS A 400 -23.76 16.06 15.69
C HIS A 400 -23.95 14.95 16.73
N ILE A 401 -23.01 14.03 16.81
CA ILE A 401 -23.05 12.93 17.77
C ILE A 401 -21.97 13.14 18.82
N GLU A 402 -22.37 13.11 20.08
CA GLU A 402 -21.45 13.11 21.23
C GLU A 402 -21.56 11.80 22.00
N GLU A 403 -20.51 11.44 22.73
CA GLU A 403 -20.53 10.29 23.63
C GLU A 403 -21.45 10.57 24.82
N ASP A 404 -22.15 9.53 25.28
CA ASP A 404 -23.02 9.59 26.43
C ASP A 404 -22.42 8.82 27.61
N ASP A 405 -21.79 9.55 28.54
CA ASP A 405 -21.10 9.02 29.73
C ASP A 405 -22.02 8.25 30.70
N LYS A 406 -23.33 8.23 30.47
CA LYS A 406 -24.32 7.64 31.38
C LYS A 406 -24.55 6.15 31.18
N ASN A 407 -24.27 5.62 29.99
CA ASN A 407 -24.51 4.22 29.66
C ASN A 407 -23.20 3.53 29.24
N GLU A 408 -23.04 2.26 29.62
CA GLU A 408 -21.96 1.41 29.13
C GLU A 408 -22.20 1.11 27.63
N GLY A 409 -21.66 1.97 26.77
CA GLY A 409 -21.71 1.83 25.32
C GLY A 409 -20.50 1.12 24.75
N LEU A 410 -20.57 0.74 23.47
CA LEU A 410 -19.47 0.09 22.74
C LEU A 410 -18.15 0.87 22.87
N PHE A 411 -18.19 2.20 22.74
CA PHE A 411 -16.98 3.03 22.81
C PHE A 411 -16.26 2.91 24.17
N GLN A 412 -17.03 2.91 25.26
CA GLN A 412 -16.46 2.73 26.60
C GLN A 412 -15.90 1.31 26.78
N LEU A 413 -16.65 0.28 26.34
CA LEU A 413 -16.19 -1.11 26.42
C LEU A 413 -14.90 -1.36 25.64
N VAL A 414 -14.71 -0.74 24.48
CA VAL A 414 -13.46 -0.83 23.72
C VAL A 414 -12.30 -0.20 24.49
N ARG A 415 -12.52 0.97 25.12
CA ARG A 415 -11.51 1.61 25.96
C ARG A 415 -11.19 0.79 27.20
N ASP A 416 -12.20 0.22 27.86
CA ASP A 416 -12.02 -0.67 29.00
C ASP A 416 -11.26 -1.93 28.61
N TRP A 417 -11.55 -2.49 27.43
CA TRP A 417 -10.83 -3.64 26.88
C TRP A 417 -9.37 -3.28 26.57
N CYS A 418 -9.13 -2.12 25.94
CA CYS A 418 -7.77 -1.62 25.72
C CYS A 418 -7.03 -1.36 27.05
N GLN A 419 -7.71 -0.84 28.08
CA GLN A 419 -7.11 -0.67 29.40
C GLN A 419 -6.76 -2.00 30.06
N ALA A 420 -7.59 -3.03 29.89
CA ALA A 420 -7.28 -4.37 30.36
C ALA A 420 -6.05 -4.97 29.64
N TRP A 421 -5.86 -4.64 28.35
CA TRP A 421 -4.65 -5.00 27.61
C TRP A 421 -3.38 -4.37 28.19
N LEU A 422 -3.43 -3.11 28.64
CA LEU A 422 -2.28 -2.41 29.24
C LEU A 422 -1.83 -3.01 30.58
N LEU A 423 -2.63 -3.90 31.17
CA LEU A 423 -2.31 -4.63 32.40
C LEU A 423 -1.69 -6.00 32.11
N ASP A 424 -1.59 -6.41 30.84
CA ASP A 424 -0.93 -7.66 30.46
C ASP A 424 0.56 -7.58 30.83
N PRO A 425 1.07 -8.47 31.71
CA PRO A 425 2.46 -8.42 32.15
C PRO A 425 3.47 -8.73 31.04
N ASP A 426 3.04 -9.38 29.95
CA ASP A 426 3.92 -9.70 28.81
C ASP A 426 4.02 -8.55 27.81
N LEU A 427 3.12 -7.56 27.88
CA LEU A 427 3.06 -6.47 26.92
C LEU A 427 4.22 -5.47 27.13
N VAL A 428 4.96 -5.18 26.07
CA VAL A 428 6.07 -4.22 26.12
C VAL A 428 5.56 -2.78 26.09
N LYS A 429 6.36 -1.84 26.62
CA LYS A 429 5.93 -0.45 26.80
C LYS A 429 5.65 0.27 25.49
N GLU A 430 6.40 -0.06 24.45
CA GLU A 430 6.27 0.52 23.11
C GLU A 430 4.92 0.15 22.46
N ASP A 431 4.41 -1.04 22.75
CA ASP A 431 3.12 -1.53 22.22
C ASP A 431 1.93 -0.85 22.90
N ASN A 432 2.08 -0.41 24.16
CA ASN A 432 1.02 0.26 24.91
C ASN A 432 0.50 1.52 24.20
N ASP A 433 1.41 2.36 23.72
CA ASP A 433 1.07 3.60 23.02
C ASP A 433 0.45 3.28 21.65
N GLY A 434 1.03 2.31 20.94
CA GLY A 434 0.55 1.88 19.62
C GLY A 434 -0.88 1.31 19.65
N LEU A 435 -1.17 0.41 20.59
CA LEU A 435 -2.49 -0.20 20.76
C LEU A 435 -3.55 0.86 21.06
N ARG A 436 -3.27 1.78 21.98
CA ARG A 436 -4.21 2.84 22.35
C ARG A 436 -4.53 3.75 21.15
N ASP A 437 -3.51 4.20 20.44
CA ASP A 437 -3.67 5.10 19.30
C ASP A 437 -4.41 4.41 18.15
N GLU A 438 -4.13 3.13 17.90
CA GLU A 438 -4.85 2.35 16.89
C GLU A 438 -6.34 2.25 17.20
N TRP A 439 -6.71 1.88 18.43
CA TRP A 439 -8.11 1.68 18.80
C TRP A 439 -8.89 2.98 18.90
N GLU A 440 -8.29 4.07 19.40
CA GLU A 440 -8.91 5.41 19.35
C GLU A 440 -9.13 5.87 17.90
N ARG A 441 -8.17 5.60 17.00
CA ARG A 441 -8.34 5.87 15.57
C ARG A 441 -9.50 5.04 14.99
N LYS A 442 -9.60 3.74 15.29
CA LYS A 442 -10.72 2.89 14.87
C LYS A 442 -12.06 3.40 15.40
N LEU A 443 -12.15 3.78 16.68
CA LEU A 443 -13.33 4.40 17.28
C LEU A 443 -13.71 5.71 16.57
N SER A 444 -12.73 6.55 16.24
CA SER A 444 -12.97 7.80 15.51
C SER A 444 -13.58 7.55 14.11
N PHE A 445 -13.12 6.52 13.39
CA PHE A 445 -13.67 6.14 12.10
C PHE A 445 -15.08 5.58 12.21
N LEU A 446 -15.34 4.74 13.22
CA LEU A 446 -16.69 4.24 13.50
C LEU A 446 -17.65 5.38 13.81
N ARG A 447 -17.25 6.32 14.69
CA ARG A 447 -18.04 7.52 15.02
C ARG A 447 -18.35 8.32 13.76
N MET A 448 -17.35 8.60 12.93
CA MET A 448 -17.53 9.35 11.69
C MET A 448 -18.53 8.67 10.74
N LYS A 449 -18.50 7.33 10.65
CA LYS A 449 -19.44 6.56 9.81
C LYS A 449 -20.87 6.63 10.37
N LEU A 450 -21.04 6.45 11.67
CA LEU A 450 -22.34 6.60 12.35
C LEU A 450 -22.86 8.03 12.26
N GLU A 451 -22.00 9.04 12.34
CA GLU A 451 -22.39 10.44 12.18
C GLU A 451 -22.90 10.74 10.77
N ARG A 452 -22.22 10.23 9.74
CA ARG A 452 -22.69 10.35 8.35
C ARG A 452 -24.07 9.72 8.18
N LEU A 453 -24.27 8.49 8.67
CA LEU A 453 -25.56 7.82 8.58
C LEU A 453 -26.66 8.59 9.35
N CYS A 454 -26.34 9.14 10.52
CA CYS A 454 -27.24 10.01 11.29
C CYS A 454 -27.70 11.24 10.49
N GLN A 455 -26.78 11.92 9.83
CA GLN A 455 -27.08 13.08 8.99
C GLN A 455 -28.03 12.70 7.85
N TYR A 456 -27.87 11.52 7.25
CA TYR A 456 -28.76 11.02 6.20
C TYR A 456 -30.14 10.65 6.72
N VAL A 457 -30.23 10.02 7.89
CA VAL A 457 -31.52 9.67 8.53
C VAL A 457 -32.32 10.93 8.87
N ILE A 458 -31.66 11.95 9.44
CA ILE A 458 -32.30 13.20 9.86
C ILE A 458 -32.62 14.12 8.66
N ASN A 459 -31.78 14.13 7.62
CA ASN A 459 -32.00 14.96 6.44
C ASN A 459 -31.77 14.17 5.12
N PRO A 460 -32.73 13.32 4.72
CA PRO A 460 -32.66 12.56 3.48
C PRO A 460 -32.87 13.51 2.28
N THR A 461 -31.80 14.17 1.85
CA THR A 461 -31.81 15.06 0.67
C THR A 461 -30.95 14.46 -0.41
N GLY A 462 -31.59 13.97 -1.48
CA GLY A 462 -30.92 13.49 -2.69
C GLY A 462 -31.26 12.04 -3.03
N HIS A 463 -31.60 11.79 -4.29
CA HIS A 463 -32.00 10.48 -4.82
C HIS A 463 -30.82 9.49 -5.00
N GLU A 464 -29.58 9.86 -4.64
CA GLU A 464 -28.38 9.10 -5.02
C GLU A 464 -27.79 8.19 -3.92
N ARG A 465 -28.24 8.26 -2.65
CA ARG A 465 -27.69 7.43 -1.56
C ARG A 465 -28.80 6.78 -0.75
N ARG A 466 -28.92 5.46 -0.90
CA ARG A 466 -29.86 4.62 -0.15
C ARG A 466 -29.31 4.32 1.25
N LEU A 467 -30.13 4.51 2.28
CA LEU A 467 -29.77 4.30 3.69
C LEU A 467 -29.38 2.85 3.98
N ASP A 468 -30.00 1.89 3.29
CA ASP A 468 -29.69 0.47 3.43
C ASP A 468 -28.25 0.13 3.01
N ASN A 469 -27.77 0.73 1.92
CA ASN A 469 -26.41 0.56 1.44
C ASN A 469 -25.39 1.18 2.40
N GLU A 470 -25.69 2.34 2.98
CA GLU A 470 -24.78 2.98 3.94
C GLU A 470 -24.70 2.17 5.25
N ALA A 471 -25.81 1.66 5.77
CA ALA A 471 -25.80 0.78 6.95
C ALA A 471 -25.00 -0.51 6.70
N LYS A 472 -25.19 -1.19 5.56
CA LYS A 472 -24.41 -2.39 5.19
C LYS A 472 -22.92 -2.11 5.05
N LYS A 473 -22.53 -0.94 4.53
CA LYS A 473 -21.12 -0.53 4.47
C LYS A 473 -20.50 -0.35 5.86
N ILE A 474 -21.29 0.05 6.87
CA ILE A 474 -20.80 0.13 8.24
C ILE A 474 -20.54 -1.28 8.78
N VAL A 475 -21.49 -2.21 8.65
CA VAL A 475 -21.34 -3.61 9.08
C VAL A 475 -20.12 -4.26 8.40
N GLY A 476 -20.02 -4.17 7.06
CA GLY A 476 -18.87 -4.71 6.34
C GLY A 476 -17.53 -4.07 6.73
N TRP A 477 -17.53 -2.78 7.11
CA TRP A 477 -16.33 -2.13 7.63
C TRP A 477 -15.98 -2.60 9.05
N ILE A 478 -16.97 -2.82 9.92
CA ILE A 478 -16.75 -3.36 11.27
C ILE A 478 -16.08 -4.72 11.18
N HIS A 479 -16.63 -5.64 10.37
CA HIS A 479 -16.05 -6.98 10.16
C HIS A 479 -14.62 -6.93 9.59
N GLY A 480 -14.36 -6.06 8.61
CA GLY A 480 -13.05 -6.04 7.94
C GLY A 480 -11.97 -5.18 8.61
N ASN A 481 -12.32 -4.21 9.48
CA ASN A 481 -11.37 -3.18 9.93
C ASN A 481 -11.48 -2.81 11.42
N PHE A 482 -12.49 -3.30 12.14
CA PHE A 482 -12.69 -2.98 13.55
C PHE A 482 -12.32 -4.16 14.44
N LYS A 483 -13.27 -5.05 14.69
CA LYS A 483 -13.15 -6.29 15.46
C LYS A 483 -14.26 -7.22 14.96
N GLU A 484 -13.96 -8.50 14.77
CA GLU A 484 -15.01 -9.49 14.53
C GLU A 484 -15.65 -9.89 15.87
N SER A 485 -16.98 -9.86 15.94
CA SER A 485 -17.76 -10.21 17.14
C SER A 485 -17.64 -11.70 17.50
N ARG A 486 -17.48 -12.58 16.50
CA ARG A 486 -17.37 -14.04 16.72
C ARG A 486 -16.49 -14.72 15.67
N VAL A 487 -15.42 -15.38 16.10
CA VAL A 487 -14.42 -16.01 15.20
C VAL A 487 -14.30 -17.51 15.41
N LEU A 488 -15.40 -18.25 15.17
CA LEU A 488 -15.45 -19.71 15.40
C LEU A 488 -14.43 -20.51 14.57
N TRP A 489 -14.04 -20.02 13.39
CA TRP A 489 -13.09 -20.70 12.52
C TRP A 489 -11.64 -20.58 13.00
N LYS A 490 -11.36 -19.71 13.98
CA LYS A 490 -10.07 -19.59 14.67
C LYS A 490 -10.02 -20.37 15.98
N ASP A 491 -11.08 -21.12 16.33
CA ASP A 491 -11.05 -22.01 17.49
C ASP A 491 -9.93 -23.05 17.33
N PRO A 492 -9.19 -23.36 18.42
CA PRO A 492 -8.13 -24.34 18.36
C PRO A 492 -8.63 -25.74 17.99
N ASP A 493 -7.86 -26.45 17.18
CA ASP A 493 -8.15 -27.80 16.73
C ASP A 493 -6.99 -28.75 17.01
N ILE A 494 -7.30 -30.01 17.26
CA ILE A 494 -6.34 -31.05 17.61
C ILE A 494 -6.60 -32.25 16.72
N ARG A 495 -5.59 -32.64 15.94
CA ARG A 495 -5.70 -33.72 14.97
C ARG A 495 -4.62 -34.76 15.21
N LEU A 496 -4.98 -36.03 15.16
CA LEU A 496 -4.00 -37.10 15.00
C LEU A 496 -3.59 -37.10 13.51
N VAL A 497 -2.38 -36.62 13.23
CA VAL A 497 -1.90 -36.40 11.85
C VAL A 497 -1.15 -37.58 11.28
N ASN A 498 -0.48 -38.37 12.14
CA ASN A 498 0.32 -39.50 11.68
C ASN A 498 0.48 -40.60 12.74
N PHE A 499 0.82 -41.79 12.27
CA PHE A 499 1.31 -42.91 13.07
C PHE A 499 2.83 -43.02 12.83
N GLY A 500 3.61 -42.38 13.70
CA GLY A 500 5.07 -42.37 13.64
C GLY A 500 5.69 -43.73 14.00
N ALA A 501 6.99 -43.88 13.74
CA ALA A 501 7.69 -45.15 13.99
C ALA A 501 7.68 -45.59 15.47
N SER A 502 7.52 -44.65 16.40
CA SER A 502 7.46 -44.92 17.85
C SER A 502 6.42 -44.04 18.57
N SER A 503 5.54 -43.36 17.82
CA SER A 503 4.66 -42.31 18.35
C SER A 503 3.33 -42.23 17.62
N LEU A 504 2.29 -41.82 18.36
CA LEU A 504 1.10 -41.19 17.82
C LEU A 504 1.40 -39.69 17.69
N ASP A 505 1.38 -39.17 16.45
CA ASP A 505 1.73 -37.79 16.18
C ASP A 505 0.47 -36.93 16.08
N PHE A 506 0.32 -36.01 17.02
CA PHE A 506 -0.75 -35.03 17.08
C PHE A 506 -0.26 -33.67 16.56
N GLU A 507 -1.13 -32.96 15.88
CA GLU A 507 -0.95 -31.55 15.53
C GLU A 507 -2.00 -30.74 16.27
N VAL A 508 -1.50 -29.76 17.03
CA VAL A 508 -2.30 -28.74 17.68
C VAL A 508 -2.26 -27.50 16.81
N SER A 509 -3.38 -27.10 16.23
CA SER A 509 -3.52 -25.87 15.43
C SER A 509 -4.29 -24.81 16.22
N TYR A 510 -3.81 -23.59 16.22
CA TYR A 510 -4.41 -22.48 16.96
C TYR A 510 -4.05 -21.14 16.32
N TYR A 511 -4.75 -20.08 16.73
CA TYR A 511 -4.44 -18.72 16.30
C TYR A 511 -3.90 -17.92 17.47
N VAL A 512 -2.86 -17.16 17.19
CA VAL A 512 -2.26 -16.14 18.06
C VAL A 512 -2.77 -14.79 17.60
N ASP A 513 -3.09 -13.92 18.55
CA ASP A 513 -3.46 -12.54 18.29
C ASP A 513 -2.24 -11.66 17.99
N ASP A 514 -2.48 -10.57 17.27
CA ASP A 514 -1.52 -9.58 16.79
C ASP A 514 -0.02 -9.97 16.85
N ILE A 515 0.48 -10.52 15.75
CA ILE A 515 1.88 -10.93 15.60
C ILE A 515 2.89 -9.77 15.75
N LYS A 516 2.47 -8.51 15.72
CA LYS A 516 3.39 -7.37 15.84
C LYS A 516 3.82 -7.10 17.28
N LEU A 517 3.04 -7.58 18.25
CA LEU A 517 3.30 -7.37 19.67
C LEU A 517 4.57 -8.08 20.14
N GLU A 518 5.12 -7.58 21.24
CA GLU A 518 6.27 -8.17 21.93
C GLU A 518 7.49 -8.28 21.01
N HIS A 519 7.76 -7.22 20.24
CA HIS A 519 8.84 -7.19 19.24
C HIS A 519 8.77 -8.35 18.23
N TYR A 520 7.55 -8.73 17.81
CA TYR A 520 7.29 -9.82 16.88
C TYR A 520 7.60 -11.23 17.44
N GLU A 521 7.80 -11.37 18.76
CA GLU A 521 8.14 -12.63 19.42
C GLU A 521 6.95 -13.29 20.14
N ARG A 522 5.77 -12.65 20.14
CA ARG A 522 4.57 -13.13 20.85
C ARG A 522 4.21 -14.58 20.53
N SER A 523 4.27 -14.98 19.25
CA SER A 523 3.98 -16.36 18.85
C SER A 523 4.97 -17.37 19.43
N ASP A 524 6.25 -17.00 19.52
CA ASP A 524 7.32 -17.86 20.05
C ASP A 524 7.17 -18.05 21.57
N ARG A 525 6.83 -16.96 22.30
CA ARG A 525 6.50 -17.03 23.73
C ARG A 525 5.33 -17.98 23.99
N ILE A 526 4.22 -17.79 23.27
CA ILE A 526 3.02 -18.62 23.41
C ILE A 526 3.34 -20.10 23.10
N GLN A 527 4.15 -20.37 22.08
CA GLN A 527 4.60 -21.73 21.78
C GLN A 527 5.41 -22.35 22.93
N ASP A 528 6.32 -21.60 23.55
CA ASP A 528 7.09 -22.08 24.71
C ASP A 528 6.19 -22.37 25.91
N GLU A 529 5.27 -21.46 26.24
CA GLU A 529 4.30 -21.63 27.34
C GLU A 529 3.42 -22.87 27.13
N LEU A 530 2.84 -23.02 25.93
CA LEU A 530 2.05 -24.19 25.58
C LEU A 530 2.88 -25.48 25.67
N ARG A 531 4.10 -25.52 25.12
CA ARG A 531 4.96 -26.72 25.17
C ARG A 531 5.29 -27.12 26.60
N ARG A 532 5.60 -26.16 27.47
CA ARG A 532 5.89 -26.42 28.89
C ARG A 532 4.65 -26.91 29.63
N GLU A 533 3.50 -26.30 29.41
CA GLU A 533 2.25 -26.71 30.05
C GLU A 533 1.80 -28.10 29.58
N ILE A 534 1.87 -28.37 28.27
CA ILE A 534 1.60 -29.70 27.70
C ILE A 534 2.49 -30.75 28.36
N LYS A 535 3.81 -30.48 28.44
CA LYS A 535 4.77 -31.40 29.05
C LYS A 535 4.40 -31.69 30.50
N PHE A 536 4.09 -30.65 31.27
CA PHE A 536 3.70 -30.77 32.67
C PHE A 536 2.44 -31.63 32.84
N ARG A 537 1.38 -31.38 32.06
CA ARG A 537 0.14 -32.17 32.12
C ARG A 537 0.32 -33.60 31.68
N PHE A 538 1.16 -33.84 30.68
CA PHE A 538 1.47 -35.20 30.24
C PHE A 538 2.19 -35.98 31.34
N ASP A 539 3.13 -35.35 32.06
CA ASP A 539 3.79 -35.99 33.20
C ASP A 539 2.80 -36.32 34.34
N GLU A 540 1.89 -35.39 34.68
CA GLU A 540 0.84 -35.63 35.68
C GLU A 540 -0.11 -36.78 35.28
N ALA A 541 -0.43 -36.87 33.98
CA ALA A 541 -1.30 -37.90 33.44
C ALA A 541 -0.56 -39.25 33.17
N GLY A 542 0.75 -39.32 33.39
CA GLY A 542 1.57 -40.49 33.08
C GLY A 542 1.69 -40.77 31.58
N ILE A 543 1.49 -39.77 30.73
CA ILE A 543 1.63 -39.83 29.28
C ILE A 543 3.10 -39.65 28.92
N GLU A 544 3.72 -40.72 28.43
CA GLU A 544 5.14 -40.71 28.07
C GLU A 544 5.37 -40.08 26.69
N ILE A 545 6.36 -39.18 26.61
CA ILE A 545 6.88 -38.67 25.33
C ILE A 545 7.71 -39.79 24.68
N PRO A 546 7.50 -40.07 23.39
CA PRO A 546 8.17 -41.15 22.68
C PRO A 546 9.68 -40.92 22.66
N PHE A 547 10.42 -41.93 23.08
CA PHE A 547 11.85 -42.04 22.84
C PHE A 547 12.07 -43.15 21.80
N PRO A 548 12.81 -42.90 20.70
CA PRO A 548 12.98 -43.90 19.67
C PRO A 548 13.68 -45.14 20.24
N GLN A 549 12.97 -46.27 20.23
CA GLN A 549 13.52 -47.58 20.56
C GLN A 549 13.53 -48.44 19.30
N THR A 550 14.65 -49.09 19.02
CA THR A 550 14.81 -49.94 17.84
C THR A 550 15.18 -51.34 18.26
N ASP A 551 14.28 -52.29 18.01
CA ASP A 551 14.55 -53.71 18.21
C ASP A 551 15.36 -54.27 17.03
N ILE A 552 16.57 -54.75 17.31
CA ILE A 552 17.44 -55.37 16.31
C ILE A 552 17.29 -56.89 16.39
N TRP A 553 16.62 -57.47 15.40
CA TRP A 553 16.46 -58.92 15.27
C TRP A 553 17.61 -59.53 14.46
N PHE A 554 18.45 -60.33 15.12
CA PHE A 554 19.52 -61.07 14.47
C PHE A 554 19.00 -62.42 13.93
N ARG A 555 19.25 -62.73 12.66
CA ARG A 555 18.87 -64.02 12.04
C ARG A 555 19.70 -65.21 12.53
N SER A 556 20.87 -64.96 13.10
CA SER A 556 21.78 -65.98 13.67
C SER A 556 22.01 -65.69 15.14
N THR A 557 22.17 -66.74 15.95
CA THR A 557 22.57 -66.62 17.36
C THR A 557 23.87 -65.82 17.47
N LEU A 558 23.81 -64.70 18.19
CA LEU A 558 24.99 -63.95 18.58
C LEU A 558 25.82 -64.80 19.53
N GLU A 559 26.94 -65.34 19.07
CA GLU A 559 27.93 -65.92 19.98
C GLU A 559 28.58 -64.77 20.76
N ALA A 560 28.24 -64.67 22.05
CA ALA A 560 28.93 -63.77 22.96
C ALA A 560 30.41 -64.19 23.00
N ARG A 561 31.26 -63.42 22.32
CA ARG A 561 32.70 -63.62 22.36
C ARG A 561 33.14 -63.22 23.77
N ASN A 562 33.23 -64.18 24.67
CA ASN A 562 33.76 -63.97 26.02
C ASN A 562 35.12 -63.28 25.89
N ALA A 563 35.18 -62.02 26.31
CA ALA A 563 36.43 -61.28 26.40
C ALA A 563 37.32 -62.00 27.42
N LYS A 564 38.52 -62.36 26.97
CA LYS A 564 39.59 -62.89 27.84
C LYS A 564 40.21 -61.77 28.66
#